data_AF-A0A5C8C4Y4-F1
#
_entry.id   AF-A0A5C8C4Y4-F1
#
_cell.length_a   1.000
_cell.length_b   1.000
_cell.length_c   1.000
_cell.angle_alpha   90.00
_cell.angle_beta   90.00
_cell.angle_gamma   90.00
#
_symmetry.space_group_name_H-M   'P 1'
#
loop_
_entity.id
_entity.type
_entity.pdbx_description
1 polymer ?
#
loop_
_entity_poly.entity_id
_entity_poly.type
_entity_poly.pdbx_seq_one_letter_code
_entity_poly.pdbx_strand_id
1 'polypeptide(L)'
;MRYLMILMCSTTFVGCATTAEQQKSSLWHKWMGKEQPEQVDTAHAVTSQSMLPAVDFNKKLGLKDQYYVGKFSLGAWVNQTPGQLFQKVKVHHPDAAIVYLYRPASRWNRQEIVAPNFFLNGERIPSLLNNHYYWVEIPAGSYRLNTTHPLAALHFQKPKLLDFDVEAGQTYFIKYEEQGFRTGGSYAKPLYLMSEQVGVKEIMDTQLKTPGLSFIKYDDVPNTLLTENIHDTPYQAVEKQQLSDKKQVVLKKPFKLYNPLTW
;
A
#
# COMPACT_ATOMS: atom_id res chain seq x y z
N MET A 1 16.77 14.99 61.15
CA MET A 1 15.32 14.70 61.22
C MET A 1 14.59 16.01 61.40
N ARG A 2 13.75 16.42 60.45
CA ARG A 2 12.97 17.66 60.51
C ARG A 2 11.52 17.31 60.16
N TYR A 3 10.64 17.43 61.15
CA TYR A 3 9.20 17.54 60.95
C TYR A 3 8.78 18.89 61.55
N LEU A 4 8.13 19.71 60.74
CA LEU A 4 7.29 20.80 61.22
C LEU A 4 6.08 20.86 60.30
N MET A 5 4.94 20.50 60.88
CA MET A 5 3.61 20.56 60.30
C MET A 5 3.01 21.93 60.69
N ILE A 6 2.51 22.70 59.72
CA ILE A 6 1.65 23.86 60.00
C ILE A 6 0.41 23.81 59.10
N LEU A 7 -0.71 24.01 59.79
CA LEU A 7 -2.11 24.01 59.43
C LEU A 7 -2.55 25.34 58.80
N MET A 8 -3.48 25.33 57.84
CA MET A 8 -4.46 26.40 57.52
C MET A 8 -5.63 25.68 56.80
N CYS A 9 -6.81 25.42 57.39
CA CYS A 9 -7.98 26.32 57.57
C CYS A 9 -8.17 27.29 56.39
N SER A 10 -9.33 27.53 55.75
CA SER A 10 -10.72 27.05 55.82
C SER A 10 -11.49 27.99 54.87
N THR A 11 -12.43 27.53 54.05
CA THR A 11 -13.73 28.20 53.84
C THR A 11 -14.63 27.35 52.96
N THR A 12 -15.75 26.93 53.54
CA THR A 12 -16.91 26.36 52.88
C THR A 12 -17.75 27.48 52.28
N PHE A 13 -18.26 27.29 51.06
CA PHE A 13 -19.51 27.91 50.64
C PHE A 13 -20.47 26.85 50.08
N VAL A 14 -21.69 26.98 50.58
CA VAL A 14 -22.92 26.22 50.34
C VAL A 14 -23.46 26.50 48.94
N GLY A 15 -24.14 25.55 48.30
CA GLY A 15 -25.07 25.90 47.22
C GLY A 15 -25.53 24.78 46.29
N CYS A 16 -26.64 24.14 46.67
CA CYS A 16 -27.71 23.55 45.87
C CYS A 16 -27.43 22.76 44.58
N ALA A 17 -27.84 21.48 44.64
CA ALA A 17 -28.34 20.70 43.51
C ALA A 17 -29.60 21.33 42.91
N THR A 18 -29.69 21.41 41.58
CA THR A 18 -30.95 21.27 40.83
C THR A 18 -30.70 20.89 39.36
N THR A 19 -31.29 19.74 39.02
CA THR A 19 -32.03 19.38 37.79
C THR A 19 -31.34 19.27 36.44
N ALA A 20 -31.29 18.00 36.02
CA ALA A 20 -31.32 17.50 34.65
C ALA A 20 -32.42 18.18 33.80
N GLU A 21 -32.07 19.24 33.07
CA GLU A 21 -32.95 19.78 32.02
C GLU A 21 -32.18 20.48 30.90
N GLN A 22 -30.95 20.03 30.58
CA GLN A 22 -30.13 20.66 29.54
C GLN A 22 -29.69 19.70 28.41
N GLN A 23 -30.40 18.58 28.25
CA GLN A 23 -30.11 17.59 27.21
C GLN A 23 -31.23 17.45 26.15
N LYS A 24 -32.20 18.37 26.11
CA LYS A 24 -33.34 18.31 25.17
C LYS A 24 -33.49 19.48 24.19
N SER A 25 -32.55 20.44 24.15
CA SER A 25 -32.63 21.57 23.21
C SER A 25 -31.74 21.46 21.96
N SER A 26 -30.86 20.46 21.83
CA SER A 26 -29.97 20.35 20.65
C SER A 26 -30.54 19.55 19.48
N LEU A 27 -31.74 18.97 19.59
CA LEU A 27 -32.34 18.13 18.55
C LEU A 27 -33.39 18.85 17.68
N TRP A 28 -33.88 20.02 18.10
CA TRP A 28 -34.88 20.80 17.33
C TRP A 28 -34.26 21.91 16.48
N HIS A 29 -33.14 22.51 16.90
CA HIS A 29 -32.41 23.49 16.06
C HIS A 29 -31.69 22.86 14.85
N LYS A 30 -31.49 21.54 14.84
CA LYS A 30 -30.88 20.80 13.72
C LYS A 30 -31.87 20.42 12.61
N TRP A 31 -33.17 20.65 12.80
CA TRP A 31 -34.22 20.28 11.86
C TRP A 31 -34.76 21.45 11.00
N MET A 32 -34.50 22.71 11.39
CA MET A 32 -35.05 23.90 10.71
C MET A 32 -33.99 25.01 10.45
N GLY A 33 -32.78 24.62 10.07
CA GLY A 33 -31.73 25.56 9.66
C GLY A 33 -31.03 25.08 8.39
N LYS A 34 -31.22 25.82 7.29
CA LYS A 34 -30.35 25.73 6.10
C LYS A 34 -28.99 26.31 6.47
N GLU A 35 -28.11 25.49 7.02
CA GLU A 35 -26.68 25.77 7.01
C GLU A 35 -26.12 25.20 5.70
N GLN A 36 -25.70 26.10 4.82
CA GLN A 36 -24.91 25.73 3.65
C GLN A 36 -23.63 25.05 4.14
N PRO A 37 -23.27 23.87 3.62
CA PRO A 37 -22.00 23.27 4.01
C PRO A 37 -20.87 24.16 3.49
N GLU A 38 -20.11 24.72 4.42
CA GLU A 38 -18.77 25.23 4.20
C GLU A 38 -17.96 24.08 3.58
N GLN A 39 -17.64 24.22 2.28
CA GLN A 39 -16.83 23.27 1.54
C GLN A 39 -15.42 23.27 2.13
N VAL A 40 -15.14 22.33 3.02
CA VAL A 40 -13.78 21.92 3.31
C VAL A 40 -13.35 21.04 2.14
N ASP A 41 -12.74 21.65 1.12
CA ASP A 41 -12.08 20.94 0.03
C ASP A 41 -10.87 20.16 0.58
N THR A 42 -11.11 18.95 1.11
CA THR A 42 -10.05 17.94 1.28
C THR A 42 -9.72 17.34 -0.08
N ALA A 43 -9.08 18.14 -0.94
CA ALA A 43 -8.39 17.68 -2.12
C ALA A 43 -6.89 17.90 -1.90
N HIS A 44 -6.24 16.97 -1.19
CA HIS A 44 -4.78 16.88 -1.24
C HIS A 44 -4.40 16.35 -2.62
N ALA A 45 -4.33 17.27 -3.58
CA ALA A 45 -4.00 16.98 -4.96
C ALA A 45 -2.60 16.38 -5.06
N VAL A 46 -2.46 15.38 -5.92
CA VAL A 46 -1.16 14.85 -6.37
C VAL A 46 -0.30 16.02 -6.85
N THR A 47 0.91 16.17 -6.30
CA THR A 47 1.87 17.23 -6.67
C THR A 47 2.13 17.24 -8.19
N SER A 48 2.33 18.41 -8.81
CA SER A 48 2.45 18.65 -10.27
C SER A 48 3.53 17.83 -11.01
N GLN A 49 4.42 17.17 -10.26
CA GLN A 49 5.49 16.30 -10.74
C GLN A 49 5.05 14.86 -11.04
N SER A 50 3.83 14.45 -10.69
CA SER A 50 3.37 13.08 -10.95
C SER A 50 3.05 12.83 -12.43
N MET A 51 3.38 11.63 -12.90
CA MET A 51 2.93 11.07 -14.18
C MET A 51 1.58 10.34 -14.07
N LEU A 52 1.07 10.12 -12.85
CA LEU A 52 -0.21 9.44 -12.63
C LEU A 52 -1.39 10.38 -12.90
N PRO A 53 -2.51 9.84 -13.40
CA PRO A 53 -3.75 10.62 -13.51
C PRO A 53 -4.26 11.07 -12.13
N ALA A 54 -4.95 12.20 -12.11
CA ALA A 54 -5.66 12.66 -10.92
C ALA A 54 -6.80 11.70 -10.58
N VAL A 55 -7.01 11.46 -9.28
CA VAL A 55 -8.06 10.57 -8.79
C VAL A 55 -9.16 11.35 -8.07
N ASP A 56 -10.40 11.02 -8.37
CA ASP A 56 -11.57 11.47 -7.62
C ASP A 56 -11.88 10.48 -6.49
N PHE A 57 -11.58 10.88 -5.25
CA PHE A 57 -11.82 10.06 -4.07
C PHE A 57 -13.31 9.90 -3.72
N ASN A 58 -14.16 10.83 -4.17
CA ASN A 58 -15.60 10.81 -3.90
C ASN A 58 -16.39 9.96 -4.91
N LYS A 59 -15.78 9.62 -6.05
CA LYS A 59 -16.38 8.73 -7.06
C LYS A 59 -16.69 7.37 -6.46
N LYS A 60 -17.97 7.01 -6.44
CA LYS A 60 -18.45 5.67 -6.07
C LYS A 60 -18.19 4.68 -7.21
N LEU A 61 -17.80 3.46 -6.87
CA LEU A 61 -17.65 2.36 -7.83
C LEU A 61 -18.99 2.08 -8.53
N GLY A 62 -18.98 2.16 -9.86
CA GLY A 62 -20.14 1.89 -10.70
C GLY A 62 -20.13 0.47 -11.28
N LEU A 63 -21.23 0.09 -11.95
CA LEU A 63 -21.34 -1.20 -12.64
C LEU A 63 -20.27 -1.38 -13.74
N LYS A 64 -19.88 -0.29 -14.43
CA LYS A 64 -18.84 -0.32 -15.46
C LYS A 64 -17.44 -0.59 -14.89
N ASP A 65 -17.19 -0.20 -13.64
CA ASP A 65 -15.92 -0.47 -12.96
C ASP A 65 -15.85 -1.93 -12.46
N GLN A 66 -17.02 -2.57 -12.27
CA GLN A 66 -17.13 -3.96 -11.83
C GLN A 66 -17.19 -4.95 -13.00
N TYR A 67 -17.95 -4.62 -14.05
CA TYR A 67 -18.24 -5.50 -15.17
C TYR A 67 -17.65 -4.93 -16.45
N TYR A 68 -16.54 -5.52 -16.90
CA TYR A 68 -15.89 -5.16 -18.16
C TYR A 68 -15.04 -6.31 -18.71
N VAL A 69 -14.71 -6.23 -19.99
CA VAL A 69 -13.73 -7.12 -20.63
C VAL A 69 -12.41 -6.37 -20.72
N GLY A 70 -11.33 -6.98 -20.27
CA GLY A 70 -10.03 -6.30 -20.19
C GLY A 70 -8.86 -7.26 -20.12
N LYS A 71 -7.65 -6.68 -20.05
CA LYS A 71 -6.42 -7.46 -19.94
C LYS A 71 -6.32 -8.15 -18.57
N PHE A 72 -5.60 -9.26 -18.54
CA PHE A 72 -5.31 -10.01 -17.32
C PHE A 72 -3.86 -10.48 -17.32
N SER A 73 -3.38 -10.87 -16.14
CA SER A 73 -2.04 -11.44 -15.97
C SER A 73 -2.14 -12.91 -15.57
N LEU A 74 -1.23 -13.73 -16.07
CA LEU A 74 -1.12 -15.12 -15.66
C LEU A 74 -0.56 -15.21 -14.23
N GLY A 75 -1.14 -16.10 -13.44
CA GLY A 75 -0.79 -16.35 -12.04
C GLY A 75 0.44 -17.24 -11.89
N ALA A 76 0.81 -17.49 -10.63
CA ALA A 76 2.02 -18.23 -10.31
C ALA A 76 1.95 -19.73 -10.63
N TRP A 77 0.76 -20.29 -10.91
CA TRP A 77 0.65 -21.67 -11.37
C TRP A 77 1.39 -21.86 -12.71
N VAL A 78 1.32 -20.87 -13.60
CA VAL A 78 1.99 -20.87 -14.90
C VAL A 78 3.36 -20.18 -14.85
N ASN A 79 3.48 -19.08 -14.08
CA ASN A 79 4.70 -18.29 -14.00
C ASN A 79 5.41 -18.46 -12.65
N GLN A 80 6.32 -19.43 -12.59
CA GLN A 80 7.07 -19.80 -11.37
C GLN A 80 8.49 -19.23 -11.32
N THR A 81 8.81 -18.25 -12.19
CA THR A 81 10.18 -17.73 -12.27
C THR A 81 10.64 -17.17 -10.92
N PRO A 82 11.73 -17.70 -10.33
CA PRO A 82 12.26 -17.19 -9.07
C PRO A 82 12.83 -15.78 -9.27
N GLY A 83 12.65 -14.94 -8.26
CA GLY A 83 13.15 -13.57 -8.24
C GLY A 83 14.29 -13.36 -7.25
N GLN A 84 14.83 -12.15 -7.18
CA GLN A 84 15.84 -11.77 -6.19
C GLN A 84 15.19 -11.56 -4.82
N LEU A 85 15.85 -11.96 -3.73
CA LEU A 85 15.38 -11.65 -2.38
C LEU A 85 15.31 -10.14 -2.13
N PHE A 86 14.46 -9.76 -1.17
CA PHE A 86 14.23 -8.38 -0.79
C PHE A 86 15.52 -7.63 -0.47
N GLN A 87 15.61 -6.43 -1.04
CA GLN A 87 16.63 -5.45 -0.76
C GLN A 87 15.98 -4.07 -0.71
N LYS A 88 16.32 -3.29 0.33
CA LYS A 88 15.79 -1.93 0.49
C LYS A 88 16.41 -1.03 -0.60
N VAL A 89 15.55 -0.26 -1.23
CA VAL A 89 15.87 0.70 -2.28
C VAL A 89 15.97 2.08 -1.64
N LYS A 90 16.89 2.91 -2.12
CA LYS A 90 16.98 4.30 -1.70
C LYS A 90 16.06 5.14 -2.58
N VAL A 91 15.41 6.12 -1.99
CA VAL A 91 14.63 7.11 -2.73
C VAL A 91 15.57 7.86 -3.68
N HIS A 92 15.20 7.97 -4.96
CA HIS A 92 16.04 8.63 -5.97
C HIS A 92 15.74 10.13 -6.04
N HIS A 93 14.47 10.50 -5.92
CA HIS A 93 14.04 11.89 -6.00
C HIS A 93 13.65 12.45 -4.61
N PRO A 94 14.08 13.68 -4.23
CA PRO A 94 13.84 14.22 -2.88
C PRO A 94 12.35 14.38 -2.53
N ASP A 95 11.51 14.71 -3.52
CA ASP A 95 10.06 14.89 -3.34
C ASP A 95 9.27 13.57 -3.41
N ALA A 96 9.97 12.42 -3.46
CA ALA A 96 9.37 11.12 -3.66
C ALA A 96 9.22 10.30 -2.38
N ALA A 97 8.20 9.46 -2.36
CA ALA A 97 8.05 8.35 -1.44
C ALA A 97 8.27 7.02 -2.17
N ILE A 98 8.74 6.00 -1.44
CA ILE A 98 8.74 4.61 -1.93
C ILE A 98 7.57 3.87 -1.31
N VAL A 99 6.75 3.23 -2.14
CA VAL A 99 5.69 2.33 -1.69
C VAL A 99 6.00 0.92 -2.18
N TYR A 100 6.30 0.03 -1.24
CA TYR A 100 6.47 -1.39 -1.52
C TYR A 100 5.12 -2.08 -1.62
N LEU A 101 4.88 -2.75 -2.74
CA LEU A 101 3.73 -3.62 -2.96
C LEU A 101 4.21 -5.06 -2.85
N TYR A 102 3.63 -5.85 -1.94
CA TYR A 102 4.08 -7.23 -1.74
C TYR A 102 2.96 -8.21 -1.44
N ARG A 103 3.20 -9.47 -1.80
CA ARG A 103 2.31 -10.61 -1.60
C ARG A 103 3.10 -11.79 -1.03
N PRO A 104 2.91 -12.14 0.26
CA PRO A 104 3.57 -13.29 0.87
C PRO A 104 3.28 -14.61 0.17
N ALA A 105 4.16 -15.60 0.37
CA ALA A 105 3.94 -16.95 -0.14
C ALA A 105 2.72 -17.63 0.51
N SER A 106 1.85 -18.23 -0.29
CA SER A 106 0.75 -19.09 0.21
C SER A 106 0.45 -20.24 -0.75
N ARG A 107 -0.27 -21.27 -0.27
CA ARG A 107 -0.70 -22.38 -1.13
C ARG A 107 -1.64 -21.89 -2.23
N TRP A 108 -2.59 -21.01 -1.89
CA TRP A 108 -3.52 -20.41 -2.83
C TRP A 108 -2.81 -19.60 -3.90
N ASN A 109 -1.90 -18.72 -3.50
CA ASN A 109 -1.17 -17.86 -4.42
C ASN A 109 -0.35 -18.70 -5.43
N ARG A 110 0.17 -19.87 -5.04
CA ARG A 110 0.90 -20.79 -5.94
C ARG A 110 0.01 -21.52 -6.94
N GLN A 111 -1.25 -21.74 -6.61
CA GLN A 111 -2.22 -22.48 -7.44
C GLN A 111 -3.06 -21.56 -8.32
N GLU A 112 -2.85 -20.26 -8.22
CA GLU A 112 -3.56 -19.24 -8.97
C GLU A 112 -3.13 -19.25 -10.45
N ILE A 113 -4.12 -19.41 -11.34
CA ILE A 113 -3.93 -19.41 -12.80
C ILE A 113 -3.98 -17.99 -13.36
N VAL A 114 -4.80 -17.12 -12.76
CA VAL A 114 -4.99 -15.72 -13.17
C VAL A 114 -4.63 -14.84 -11.98
N ALA A 115 -3.66 -13.96 -12.15
CA ALA A 115 -3.22 -13.07 -11.08
C ALA A 115 -4.23 -11.93 -10.88
N PRO A 116 -4.31 -11.37 -9.65
CA PRO A 116 -5.04 -10.14 -9.41
C PRO A 116 -4.44 -8.98 -10.21
N ASN A 117 -5.29 -8.16 -10.80
CA ASN A 117 -4.90 -6.91 -11.41
C ASN A 117 -4.79 -5.82 -10.34
N PHE A 118 -3.85 -4.91 -10.54
CA PHE A 118 -3.65 -3.74 -9.69
C PHE A 118 -3.68 -2.49 -10.54
N PHE A 119 -4.28 -1.43 -10.01
CA PHE A 119 -4.23 -0.13 -10.64
C PHE A 119 -4.00 0.96 -9.60
N LEU A 120 -3.10 1.89 -9.93
CA LEU A 120 -2.75 3.04 -9.11
C LEU A 120 -3.35 4.29 -9.76
N ASN A 121 -4.26 4.96 -9.07
CA ASN A 121 -5.06 6.07 -9.62
C ASN A 121 -5.79 5.71 -10.93
N GLY A 122 -6.10 4.42 -11.14
CA GLY A 122 -6.74 3.93 -12.38
C GLY A 122 -5.76 3.49 -13.46
N GLU A 123 -4.46 3.71 -13.29
CA GLU A 123 -3.42 3.24 -14.19
C GLU A 123 -2.99 1.81 -13.86
N ARG A 124 -2.91 0.92 -14.85
CA ARG A 124 -2.64 -0.50 -14.59
C ARG A 124 -1.16 -0.71 -14.27
N ILE A 125 -0.88 -1.29 -13.11
CA ILE A 125 0.47 -1.68 -12.67
C ILE A 125 0.62 -3.21 -12.69
N PRO A 126 1.85 -3.75 -12.67
CA PRO A 126 2.09 -5.19 -12.70
C PRO A 126 1.42 -5.95 -11.56
N SER A 127 0.94 -7.14 -11.86
CA SER A 127 0.31 -8.01 -10.87
C SER A 127 1.29 -8.61 -9.86
N LEU A 128 0.82 -8.82 -8.63
CA LEU A 128 1.55 -9.55 -7.60
C LEU A 128 1.26 -11.06 -7.66
N LEU A 129 2.27 -11.83 -8.06
CA LEU A 129 2.25 -13.30 -8.05
C LEU A 129 2.53 -13.84 -6.64
N ASN A 130 2.56 -15.16 -6.50
CA ASN A 130 3.03 -15.79 -5.26
C ASN A 130 4.47 -15.35 -4.91
N ASN A 131 4.67 -15.01 -3.64
CA ASN A 131 5.97 -14.63 -3.08
C ASN A 131 6.65 -13.52 -3.87
N HIS A 132 5.90 -12.46 -4.17
CA HIS A 132 6.31 -11.40 -5.08
C HIS A 132 6.30 -10.05 -4.36
N TYR A 133 7.31 -9.23 -4.59
CA TYR A 133 7.26 -7.80 -4.31
C TYR A 133 7.82 -6.99 -5.49
N TYR A 134 7.43 -5.72 -5.53
CA TYR A 134 8.12 -4.65 -6.25
C TYR A 134 7.83 -3.32 -5.52
N TRP A 135 8.39 -2.22 -6.00
CA TRP A 135 8.14 -0.90 -5.42
C TRP A 135 7.66 0.07 -6.48
N VAL A 136 6.95 1.10 -6.03
CA VAL A 136 6.60 2.27 -6.81
C VAL A 136 7.18 3.51 -6.14
N GLU A 137 7.84 4.34 -6.92
CA GLU A 137 8.31 5.67 -6.51
C GLU A 137 7.30 6.71 -7.00
N ILE A 138 6.69 7.43 -6.08
CA ILE A 138 5.59 8.36 -6.34
C ILE A 138 5.81 9.66 -5.55
N PRO A 139 5.42 10.83 -6.07
CA PRO A 139 5.60 12.07 -5.33
C PRO A 139 4.68 12.13 -4.10
N ALA A 140 4.99 12.99 -3.13
CA ALA A 140 4.11 13.22 -1.99
C ALA A 140 2.68 13.59 -2.42
N GLY A 141 1.68 13.01 -1.77
CA GLY A 141 0.26 13.22 -2.08
C GLY A 141 -0.65 12.04 -1.70
N SER A 142 -1.92 12.14 -2.11
CA SER A 142 -2.94 11.12 -1.88
C SER A 142 -3.13 10.22 -3.10
N TYR A 143 -3.28 8.92 -2.87
CA TYR A 143 -3.41 7.91 -3.92
C TYR A 143 -4.50 6.90 -3.62
N ARG A 144 -5.04 6.30 -4.69
CA ARG A 144 -5.98 5.18 -4.62
C ARG A 144 -5.38 3.97 -5.32
N LEU A 145 -5.06 2.94 -4.55
CA LEU A 145 -4.76 1.63 -5.09
C LEU A 145 -6.06 0.84 -5.20
N ASN A 146 -6.29 0.24 -6.37
CA ASN A 146 -7.39 -0.67 -6.58
C ASN A 146 -6.90 -2.05 -7.02
N THR A 147 -7.69 -3.07 -6.73
CA THR A 147 -7.42 -4.42 -7.19
C THR A 147 -8.71 -5.15 -7.59
N THR A 148 -8.62 -5.91 -8.66
CA THR A 148 -9.69 -6.80 -9.16
C THR A 148 -9.09 -8.18 -9.41
N HIS A 149 -9.87 -9.22 -9.11
CA HIS A 149 -9.48 -10.59 -9.42
C HIS A 149 -10.36 -11.10 -10.57
N PRO A 150 -9.88 -11.02 -11.82
CA PRO A 150 -10.69 -11.41 -12.98
C PRO A 150 -10.71 -12.93 -13.17
N LEU A 151 -11.72 -13.40 -13.90
CA LEU A 151 -11.69 -14.73 -14.49
C LEU A 151 -11.25 -14.57 -15.95
N ALA A 152 -9.96 -14.76 -16.19
CA ALA A 152 -9.31 -14.46 -17.47
C ALA A 152 -9.62 -13.02 -17.93
N ALA A 153 -10.18 -12.81 -19.12
CA ALA A 153 -10.49 -11.48 -19.64
C ALA A 153 -11.75 -10.85 -19.01
N LEU A 154 -12.55 -11.61 -18.26
CA LEU A 154 -13.82 -11.16 -17.69
C LEU A 154 -13.62 -10.60 -16.28
N HIS A 155 -13.90 -9.32 -16.11
CA HIS A 155 -13.98 -8.65 -14.82
C HIS A 155 -15.44 -8.59 -14.39
N PHE A 156 -15.74 -9.10 -13.20
CA PHE A 156 -17.11 -9.15 -12.65
C PHE A 156 -17.17 -8.88 -11.14
N GLN A 157 -16.02 -8.87 -10.48
CA GLN A 157 -15.92 -8.65 -9.04
C GLN A 157 -15.82 -7.15 -8.75
N LYS A 158 -16.47 -6.71 -7.67
CA LYS A 158 -16.32 -5.33 -7.20
C LYS A 158 -14.85 -5.05 -6.87
N PRO A 159 -14.24 -4.01 -7.47
CA PRO A 159 -12.88 -3.61 -7.13
C PRO A 159 -12.73 -3.35 -5.64
N LYS A 160 -11.57 -3.71 -5.09
CA LYS A 160 -11.20 -3.42 -3.70
C LYS A 160 -10.27 -2.22 -3.71
N LEU A 161 -10.56 -1.25 -2.86
CA LEU A 161 -9.87 0.04 -2.83
C LEU A 161 -9.07 0.18 -1.53
N LEU A 162 -7.91 0.82 -1.64
CA LEU A 162 -7.13 1.33 -0.53
C LEU A 162 -6.73 2.77 -0.89
N ASP A 163 -7.24 3.72 -0.12
CA ASP A 163 -6.82 5.10 -0.18
C ASP A 163 -5.71 5.31 0.85
N PHE A 164 -4.63 5.96 0.44
CA PHE A 164 -3.47 6.18 1.29
C PHE A 164 -2.74 7.46 0.89
N ASP A 165 -2.12 8.08 1.88
CA ASP A 165 -1.32 9.27 1.73
C ASP A 165 0.16 8.93 1.89
N VAL A 166 1.01 9.62 1.13
CA VAL A 166 2.47 9.45 1.20
C VAL A 166 3.17 10.78 1.34
N GLU A 167 4.23 10.78 2.14
CA GLU A 167 5.09 11.92 2.39
C GLU A 167 6.47 11.71 1.73
N ALA A 168 7.08 12.81 1.28
CA ALA A 168 8.40 12.78 0.66
C ALA A 168 9.46 12.20 1.61
N GLY A 169 10.37 11.39 1.06
CA GLY A 169 11.43 10.69 1.79
C GLY A 169 10.97 9.48 2.60
N GLN A 170 9.67 9.21 2.70
CA GLN A 170 9.14 8.10 3.49
C GLN A 170 9.00 6.80 2.70
N THR A 171 8.95 5.68 3.43
CA THR A 171 8.76 4.34 2.86
C THR A 171 7.51 3.69 3.44
N TYR A 172 6.63 3.22 2.57
CA TYR A 172 5.38 2.57 2.94
C TYR A 172 5.34 1.13 2.44
N PHE A 173 4.55 0.29 3.11
CA PHE A 173 4.41 -1.12 2.80
C PHE A 173 2.93 -1.48 2.65
N ILE A 174 2.52 -1.83 1.44
CA ILE A 174 1.17 -2.29 1.14
C ILE A 174 1.22 -3.79 0.87
N LYS A 175 0.56 -4.55 1.73
CA LYS A 175 0.36 -5.97 1.57
C LYS A 175 -0.91 -6.26 0.78
N TYR A 176 -0.82 -7.21 -0.14
CA TYR A 176 -1.98 -7.88 -0.70
C TYR A 176 -2.10 -9.33 -0.18
N GLU A 177 -3.21 -9.63 0.48
CA GLU A 177 -3.50 -10.97 1.03
C GLU A 177 -5.01 -11.26 1.06
N GLU A 178 -5.46 -12.20 0.22
CA GLU A 178 -6.87 -12.58 0.13
C GLU A 178 -7.34 -13.51 1.27
N GLN A 179 -6.47 -14.40 1.74
CA GLN A 179 -6.86 -15.47 2.65
C GLN A 179 -6.89 -15.03 4.13
N GLY A 180 -6.30 -13.88 4.46
CA GLY A 180 -6.31 -13.31 5.81
C GLY A 180 -5.65 -14.19 6.87
N PHE A 181 -4.65 -14.99 6.49
CA PHE A 181 -3.93 -15.85 7.41
C PHE A 181 -2.94 -15.09 8.31
N ARG A 182 -2.65 -13.82 8.00
CA ARG A 182 -1.62 -13.04 8.68
C ARG A 182 -1.95 -11.54 8.85
N THR A 183 -3.02 -11.11 9.51
CA THR A 183 -3.15 -9.65 9.76
C THR A 183 -3.77 -9.24 11.10
N GLY A 184 -3.00 -8.41 11.83
CA GLY A 184 -3.43 -7.46 12.85
C GLY A 184 -3.20 -6.01 12.37
N GLY A 185 -3.90 -5.61 11.30
CA GLY A 185 -3.84 -4.28 10.71
C GLY A 185 -5.23 -3.77 10.34
N SER A 186 -5.42 -2.45 10.31
CA SER A 186 -6.73 -1.81 10.16
C SER A 186 -6.98 -1.28 8.74
N TYR A 187 -7.13 -2.16 7.74
CA TYR A 187 -7.61 -1.76 6.40
C TYR A 187 -8.38 -2.89 5.69
N ALA A 188 -9.20 -2.50 4.70
CA ALA A 188 -10.17 -3.35 4.02
C ALA A 188 -9.50 -4.48 3.21
N LYS A 189 -9.76 -5.74 3.61
CA LYS A 189 -9.31 -6.93 2.88
C LYS A 189 -9.59 -6.80 1.37
N PRO A 190 -8.65 -7.14 0.47
CA PRO A 190 -7.38 -7.84 0.70
C PRO A 190 -6.15 -6.91 0.77
N LEU A 191 -6.33 -5.59 0.80
CA LEU A 191 -5.22 -4.62 0.80
C LEU A 191 -5.00 -4.10 2.22
N TYR A 192 -3.75 -4.12 2.68
CA TYR A 192 -3.38 -3.66 4.01
C TYR A 192 -2.20 -2.71 3.93
N LEU A 193 -2.38 -1.48 4.39
CA LEU A 193 -1.26 -0.60 4.70
C LEU A 193 -0.65 -1.08 6.03
N MET A 194 0.63 -1.43 5.99
CA MET A 194 1.34 -2.06 7.09
C MET A 194 2.26 -1.05 7.76
N SER A 195 2.49 -1.22 9.07
CA SER A 195 3.57 -0.50 9.74
C SER A 195 4.93 -0.93 9.17
N GLU A 196 5.92 -0.03 9.20
CA GLU A 196 7.27 -0.33 8.68
C GLU A 196 7.85 -1.61 9.29
N GLN A 197 7.71 -1.80 10.60
CA GLN A 197 8.25 -2.98 11.30
C GLN A 197 7.66 -4.29 10.76
N VAL A 198 6.34 -4.36 10.57
CA VAL A 198 5.68 -5.57 10.06
C VAL A 198 5.93 -5.72 8.56
N GLY A 199 5.86 -4.62 7.81
CA GLY A 199 6.14 -4.59 6.38
C GLY A 199 7.53 -5.10 6.04
N VAL A 200 8.56 -4.59 6.71
CA VAL A 200 9.95 -5.04 6.55
C VAL A 200 10.09 -6.52 6.92
N LYS A 201 9.48 -6.97 8.02
CA LYS A 201 9.57 -8.37 8.43
C LYS A 201 8.95 -9.31 7.38
N GLU A 202 7.76 -8.99 6.87
CA GLU A 202 7.06 -9.87 5.94
C GLU A 202 7.65 -9.83 4.52
N ILE A 203 8.09 -8.66 4.05
CA ILE A 203 8.62 -8.51 2.70
C ILE A 203 9.98 -9.19 2.53
N MET A 204 10.76 -9.38 3.61
CA MET A 204 12.06 -10.07 3.58
C MET A 204 11.99 -11.49 3.01
N ASP A 205 10.85 -12.16 3.18
CA ASP A 205 10.63 -13.51 2.67
C ASP A 205 10.19 -13.55 1.19
N THR A 206 9.96 -12.38 0.58
CA THR A 206 9.44 -12.24 -0.79
C THR A 206 10.54 -12.03 -1.82
N GLN A 207 10.18 -12.16 -3.10
CA GLN A 207 11.11 -12.06 -4.23
C GLN A 207 10.71 -10.98 -5.24
N LEU A 208 11.70 -10.27 -5.77
CA LEU A 208 11.57 -9.30 -6.84
C LEU A 208 11.46 -10.02 -8.18
N LYS A 209 10.24 -10.09 -8.72
CA LYS A 209 9.96 -10.73 -10.01
C LYS A 209 9.65 -9.71 -11.10
N THR A 210 9.15 -8.54 -10.71
CA THR A 210 8.90 -7.38 -11.56
C THR A 210 9.85 -6.25 -11.19
N PRO A 211 10.32 -5.42 -12.15
CA PRO A 211 11.08 -4.22 -11.84
C PRO A 211 10.29 -3.21 -10.98
N GLY A 212 11.01 -2.36 -10.25
CA GLY A 212 10.39 -1.20 -9.62
C GLY A 212 9.92 -0.18 -10.66
N LEU A 213 8.91 0.62 -10.30
CA LEU A 213 8.34 1.66 -11.16
C LEU A 213 8.59 3.03 -10.55
N SER A 214 8.79 4.05 -11.37
CA SER A 214 8.79 5.45 -10.96
C SER A 214 7.77 6.24 -11.78
N PHE A 215 6.97 7.05 -11.07
CA PHE A 215 5.93 7.91 -11.63
C PHE A 215 6.24 9.40 -11.41
N ILE A 216 7.50 9.74 -11.19
CA ILE A 216 7.97 11.11 -11.02
C ILE A 216 8.61 11.60 -12.31
N LYS A 217 8.31 12.84 -12.69
CA LYS A 217 9.01 13.53 -13.77
C LYS A 217 10.43 13.88 -13.31
N TYR A 218 11.42 13.37 -14.01
CA TYR A 218 12.81 13.77 -13.83
C TYR A 218 13.17 14.77 -14.92
N ASP A 219 13.67 15.94 -14.53
CA ASP A 219 14.05 16.99 -15.49
C ASP A 219 15.40 16.66 -16.17
N ASP A 220 16.32 15.96 -15.47
CA ASP A 220 17.73 15.83 -15.89
C ASP A 220 18.30 14.38 -15.95
N VAL A 221 17.48 13.34 -15.75
CA VAL A 221 18.01 11.96 -15.68
C VAL A 221 18.01 11.31 -17.07
N PRO A 222 19.16 10.85 -17.59
CA PRO A 222 19.19 10.09 -18.84
C PRO A 222 18.35 8.82 -18.67
N ASN A 223 17.39 8.61 -19.58
CA ASN A 223 16.45 7.47 -19.69
C ASN A 223 17.10 6.12 -19.35
N THR A 224 17.29 5.84 -18.07
CA THR A 224 18.00 4.66 -17.61
C THR A 224 16.96 3.56 -17.45
N LEU A 225 16.70 2.94 -18.62
CA LEU A 225 16.22 1.58 -18.82
C LEU A 225 14.72 1.36 -18.59
N LEU A 226 13.96 1.93 -19.53
CA LEU A 226 12.56 1.63 -19.81
C LEU A 226 12.41 0.15 -20.20
N THR A 227 11.66 -0.64 -19.44
CA THR A 227 11.09 -1.91 -19.92
C THR A 227 9.62 -1.66 -20.24
N GLU A 228 9.21 -2.03 -21.45
CA GLU A 228 7.87 -1.82 -22.00
C GLU A 228 6.78 -2.34 -21.06
N ASN A 229 5.79 -1.49 -20.75
CA ASN A 229 4.54 -1.90 -20.13
C ASN A 229 3.50 -2.21 -21.22
N ILE A 230 2.57 -3.09 -20.87
CA ILE A 230 1.52 -3.67 -21.73
C ILE A 230 0.58 -2.61 -22.37
N HIS A 231 0.70 -1.31 -22.04
CA HIS A 231 -0.19 -0.22 -22.45
C HIS A 231 0.46 0.96 -23.19
N ASP A 232 1.72 0.83 -23.65
CA ASP A 232 2.43 1.89 -24.41
C ASP A 232 2.54 3.25 -23.67
N THR A 233 2.30 3.28 -22.35
CA THR A 233 2.56 4.43 -21.48
C THR A 233 3.98 4.33 -20.89
N PRO A 234 4.85 5.35 -21.07
CA PRO A 234 6.22 5.28 -20.59
C PRO A 234 6.25 5.42 -19.06
N TYR A 235 6.78 4.41 -18.38
CA TYR A 235 7.16 4.48 -16.97
C TYR A 235 8.66 4.26 -16.86
N GLN A 236 9.28 4.91 -15.88
CA GLN A 236 10.70 4.71 -15.63
C GLN A 236 10.90 3.46 -14.76
N ALA A 237 11.55 2.43 -15.29
CA ALA A 237 11.89 1.23 -14.53
C ALA A 237 13.28 1.40 -13.90
N VAL A 238 13.43 1.07 -12.62
CA VAL A 238 14.71 1.20 -11.90
C VAL A 238 15.51 -0.12 -12.03
N GLU A 239 16.80 -0.02 -12.40
CA GLU A 239 17.67 -1.18 -12.56
C GLU A 239 17.78 -2.05 -11.30
N LYS A 240 17.79 -3.37 -11.51
CA LYS A 240 18.08 -4.37 -10.47
C LYS A 240 19.48 -4.22 -9.85
N GLN A 241 20.38 -3.48 -10.48
CA GLN A 241 21.77 -3.30 -10.04
C GLN A 241 21.93 -2.25 -8.91
N GLN A 242 20.87 -1.50 -8.59
CA GLN A 242 20.91 -0.47 -7.53
C GLN A 242 20.31 -0.95 -6.18
N LEU A 243 19.94 -2.23 -6.10
CA LEU A 243 19.69 -2.88 -4.81
C LEU A 243 21.04 -2.97 -4.07
N SER A 244 21.08 -2.56 -2.79
CA SER A 244 22.34 -2.39 -2.04
C SER A 244 23.28 -3.58 -2.25
N ASP A 245 24.56 -3.31 -2.56
CA ASP A 245 25.66 -4.22 -2.95
C ASP A 245 25.93 -5.48 -2.10
N LYS A 246 25.03 -5.90 -1.21
CA LYS A 246 25.06 -7.20 -0.55
C LYS A 246 24.73 -8.30 -1.56
N LYS A 247 25.75 -8.67 -2.32
CA LYS A 247 25.87 -9.89 -3.12
C LYS A 247 25.18 -11.05 -2.39
N GLN A 248 24.06 -11.52 -2.93
CA GLN A 248 23.30 -12.63 -2.35
C GLN A 248 24.22 -13.85 -2.18
N VAL A 249 24.28 -14.38 -0.96
CA VAL A 249 24.92 -15.68 -0.70
C VAL A 249 23.96 -16.76 -1.17
N VAL A 250 23.96 -17.02 -2.48
CA VAL A 250 23.30 -18.20 -3.03
C VAL A 250 24.25 -19.38 -2.84
N LEU A 251 23.77 -20.49 -2.28
CA LEU A 251 24.51 -21.75 -2.23
C LEU A 251 24.77 -22.23 -3.67
N LYS A 252 25.92 -21.83 -4.23
CA LYS A 252 26.35 -22.24 -5.59
C LYS A 252 26.60 -23.75 -5.70
N LYS A 253 26.83 -24.41 -4.56
CA LYS A 253 27.15 -25.83 -4.51
C LYS A 253 26.01 -26.56 -3.79
N PRO A 254 25.44 -27.63 -4.38
CA PRO A 254 24.57 -28.51 -3.61
C PRO A 254 25.36 -29.02 -2.41
N PHE A 255 24.70 -29.15 -1.26
CA PHE A 255 25.28 -29.83 -0.10
C PHE A 255 25.81 -31.19 -0.56
N LYS A 256 27.02 -31.58 -0.14
CA LYS A 256 27.51 -32.93 -0.40
C LYS A 256 26.52 -33.88 0.26
N LEU A 257 25.77 -34.63 -0.54
CA LEU A 257 25.07 -35.83 -0.06
C LEU A 257 26.17 -36.77 0.43
N TYR A 258 26.25 -36.93 1.74
CA TYR A 258 27.16 -37.86 2.37
C TYR A 258 26.80 -39.27 1.91
N ASN A 259 27.75 -40.00 1.34
CA ASN A 259 27.56 -41.41 0.98
C ASN A 259 27.89 -42.25 2.21
N PRO A 260 26.89 -42.89 2.87
CA PRO A 260 27.14 -43.71 4.05
C PRO A 260 27.86 -45.03 3.73
N LEU A 261 28.25 -45.31 2.48
CA LEU A 261 28.95 -46.54 2.07
C LEU A 261 30.47 -46.37 1.90
N THR A 262 31.04 -45.21 2.23
CA THR A 262 32.50 -44.94 2.06
C THR A 262 33.32 -44.97 3.36
N TRP A 263 32.77 -45.55 4.43
CA TRP A 263 33.47 -46.06 5.63
C TRP A 263 34.21 -47.37 5.36
#